data_AF-A0A7Y5TSU2-F1
#
_entry.id   AF-A0A7Y5TSU2-F1
#
_cell.length_a   1.000
_cell.length_b   1.000
_cell.length_c   1.000
_cell.angle_alpha   90.00
_cell.angle_beta   90.00
_cell.angle_gamma   90.00
#
_symmetry.space_group_name_H-M   'P 1'
#
loop_
_entity.id
_entity.type
_entity.pdbx_description
1 polymer ?
#
loop_
_entity_poly.entity_id
_entity_poly.type
_entity_poly.pdbx_seq_one_letter_code
_entity_poly.pdbx_strand_id
1 'polypeptide(L)'
;MAGSQHAMGGMQDTVVPRVQAHLQRLSTAAPDSLRALVPADREVVTALIADCEQMMRAMKMEPPQKWRNAVRDLRQDLAGMASMTATQLQQAMPAHRKRIEGMLAMRHDMMKM
;
A
#
# COMPACT_ATOMS: atom_id res chain seq x y z
N MET A 1 -3.10 43.36 14.72
CA MET A 1 -1.93 42.47 14.89
C MET A 1 -2.41 41.05 14.60
N ALA A 2 -2.59 40.68 13.33
CA ALA A 2 -1.57 40.04 12.48
C ALA A 2 -1.01 38.76 13.12
N GLY A 3 -1.37 37.61 12.56
CA GLY A 3 -0.89 36.30 13.02
C GLY A 3 -1.59 35.12 12.36
N SER A 4 -1.68 35.17 11.03
CA SER A 4 -2.15 34.09 10.18
C SER A 4 -1.42 32.77 10.44
N GLN A 5 -2.18 31.67 10.33
CA GLN A 5 -1.77 30.42 9.67
C GLN A 5 -0.56 29.68 10.26
N HIS A 6 -0.83 28.65 11.05
CA HIS A 6 -0.20 27.34 10.86
C HIS A 6 -1.25 26.24 11.09
N ALA A 7 -2.20 26.17 10.16
CA ALA A 7 -2.98 24.97 9.91
C ALA A 7 -2.05 23.90 9.29
N MET A 8 -1.13 23.37 10.09
CA MET A 8 -0.30 22.20 9.75
C MET A 8 -0.77 20.98 10.54
N GLY A 9 -2.06 20.92 10.87
CA GLY A 9 -2.70 19.80 11.53
C GLY A 9 -3.70 19.14 10.59
N GLY A 10 -3.43 17.91 10.17
CA GLY A 10 -4.43 17.06 9.54
C GLY A 10 -4.36 16.99 8.02
N MET A 11 -3.22 16.58 7.47
CA MET A 11 -3.33 15.67 6.34
C MET A 11 -3.85 14.36 6.96
N GLN A 12 -5.17 14.22 7.03
CA GLN A 12 -5.83 13.05 7.59
C GLN A 12 -5.34 11.85 6.78
N ASP A 13 -4.38 11.11 7.33
CA ASP A 13 -3.74 9.98 6.66
C ASP A 13 -4.74 8.83 6.61
N THR A 14 -5.70 8.92 5.69
CA THR A 14 -6.76 7.93 5.51
C THR A 14 -6.25 6.66 4.82
N VAL A 15 -5.06 6.73 4.20
CA VAL A 15 -4.50 5.63 3.41
C VAL A 15 -3.93 4.54 4.31
N VAL A 16 -3.11 4.88 5.30
CA VAL A 16 -2.48 3.87 6.18
C VAL A 16 -3.50 3.04 6.97
N PRO A 17 -4.48 3.63 7.68
CA PRO A 17 -5.50 2.87 8.39
C PRO A 17 -6.32 1.99 7.46
N ARG A 18 -6.61 2.47 6.24
CA ARG A 18 -7.31 1.69 5.21
C ARG A 18 -6.50 0.47 4.77
N VAL A 19 -5.21 0.64 4.50
CA VAL A 19 -4.32 -0.47 4.12
C VAL A 19 -4.22 -1.48 5.26
N GLN A 20 -4.03 -1.03 6.50
CA GLN A 20 -3.93 -1.92 7.66
C GLN A 20 -5.21 -2.73 7.89
N ALA A 21 -6.38 -2.08 7.84
CA ALA A 21 -7.67 -2.76 7.96
C ALA A 21 -7.88 -3.78 6.84
N HIS A 22 -7.47 -3.43 5.61
CA HIS A 22 -7.55 -4.35 4.46
C HIS A 22 -6.62 -5.56 4.61
N LEU A 23 -5.38 -5.36 5.05
CA LEU A 23 -4.43 -6.46 5.34
C LEU A 23 -4.96 -7.39 6.44
N GLN A 24 -5.60 -6.85 7.47
CA GLN A 24 -6.25 -7.64 8.51
C GLN A 24 -7.37 -8.50 7.91
N ARG A 25 -8.23 -7.89 7.06
CA ARG A 25 -9.31 -8.61 6.37
C ARG A 25 -8.78 -9.74 5.48
N LEU A 26 -7.71 -9.50 4.73
CA LEU A 26 -7.06 -10.54 3.91
C LEU A 26 -6.50 -11.68 4.77
N SER A 27 -5.91 -11.37 5.92
CA SER A 27 -5.31 -12.37 6.80
C SER A 27 -6.33 -13.33 7.43
N THR A 28 -7.58 -12.89 7.59
CA THR A 28 -8.67 -13.68 8.18
C THR A 28 -9.63 -14.25 7.14
N ALA A 29 -9.44 -13.93 5.85
CA ALA A 29 -10.35 -14.36 4.80
C ALA A 29 -10.20 -15.86 4.53
N ALA A 30 -11.33 -16.55 4.35
CA ALA A 30 -11.32 -17.91 3.84
C ALA A 30 -10.74 -17.95 2.41
N PRO A 31 -10.14 -19.06 1.96
CA PRO A 31 -9.53 -19.16 0.64
C PRO A 31 -10.44 -18.74 -0.51
N ASP A 32 -11.71 -19.16 -0.47
CA ASP A 32 -12.69 -18.79 -1.51
C ASP A 32 -13.06 -17.30 -1.46
N SER A 33 -12.97 -16.68 -0.28
CA SER A 33 -13.20 -15.24 -0.10
C SER A 33 -12.04 -14.39 -0.59
N LEU A 34 -10.80 -14.92 -0.61
CA LEU A 34 -9.63 -14.17 -1.08
C LEU A 34 -9.80 -13.71 -2.53
N ARG A 35 -10.37 -14.56 -3.40
CA ARG A 35 -10.64 -14.20 -4.80
C ARG A 35 -11.55 -12.99 -4.93
N ALA A 36 -12.58 -12.91 -4.10
CA ALA A 36 -13.53 -11.79 -4.10
C ALA A 36 -12.88 -10.48 -3.60
N LEU A 37 -11.76 -10.58 -2.85
CA LEU A 37 -11.04 -9.44 -2.32
C LEU A 37 -9.95 -8.91 -3.25
N VAL A 38 -9.53 -9.67 -4.28
CA VAL A 38 -8.46 -9.24 -5.22
C VAL A 38 -8.74 -7.88 -5.87
N PRO A 39 -9.96 -7.56 -6.35
CA PRO A 39 -10.23 -6.24 -6.91
C PRO A 39 -10.04 -5.11 -5.89
N ALA A 40 -10.56 -5.30 -4.66
CA ALA A 40 -10.41 -4.33 -3.57
C ALA A 40 -8.94 -4.18 -3.15
N ASP A 41 -8.19 -5.28 -3.14
CA ASP A 41 -6.76 -5.27 -2.87
C ASP A 41 -5.98 -4.45 -3.89
N ARG A 42 -6.26 -4.65 -5.17
CA ARG A 42 -5.67 -3.85 -6.25
C ARG A 42 -5.92 -2.35 -6.06
N GLU A 43 -7.13 -1.95 -5.67
CA GLU A 43 -7.45 -0.55 -5.39
C GLU A 43 -6.64 -0.01 -4.21
N VAL A 44 -6.58 -0.75 -3.10
CA VAL A 44 -5.87 -0.35 -1.88
C VAL A 44 -4.37 -0.22 -2.13
N VAL A 45 -3.75 -1.19 -2.81
CA VAL A 45 -2.32 -1.16 -3.13
C VAL A 45 -2.00 -0.04 -4.12
N THR A 46 -2.87 0.19 -5.12
CA THR A 46 -2.68 1.30 -6.08
C THR A 46 -2.77 2.65 -5.37
N ALA A 47 -3.70 2.81 -4.44
CA ALA A 47 -3.83 4.04 -3.64
C ALA A 47 -2.59 4.27 -2.76
N LEU A 48 -2.04 3.22 -2.14
CA LEU A 48 -0.79 3.31 -1.38
C LEU A 48 0.40 3.75 -2.24
N ILE A 49 0.54 3.17 -3.45
CA ILE A 49 1.61 3.55 -4.38
C ILE A 49 1.47 5.03 -4.76
N ALA A 50 0.26 5.47 -5.12
CA ALA A 50 0.00 6.84 -5.53
C ALA A 50 0.27 7.85 -4.41
N ASP A 51 -0.12 7.53 -3.16
CA ASP A 51 0.15 8.35 -1.97
C ASP A 51 1.66 8.55 -1.76
N CYS A 52 2.44 7.47 -1.79
CA CYS A 52 3.89 7.56 -1.68
C CYS A 52 4.54 8.35 -2.82
N GLU A 53 4.08 8.16 -4.06
CA GLU A 53 4.56 8.94 -5.21
C GLU A 53 4.22 10.43 -5.07
N GLN A 54 3.07 10.76 -4.48
CA GLN A 54 2.69 12.14 -4.19
C GLN A 54 3.58 12.75 -3.09
N MET A 55 3.84 12.02 -2.01
CA MET A 55 4.74 12.47 -0.95
C MET A 55 6.16 12.69 -1.46
N MET A 56 6.74 11.73 -2.19
CA MET A 56 8.08 11.89 -2.76
C MET A 56 8.16 13.14 -3.66
N ARG A 57 7.15 13.36 -4.51
CA ARG A 57 7.06 14.58 -5.33
C ARG A 57 6.97 15.85 -4.48
N ALA A 58 6.17 15.86 -3.43
CA ALA A 58 6.02 17.00 -2.52
C ALA A 58 7.34 17.33 -1.79
N MET A 59 8.10 16.31 -1.42
CA MET A 59 9.41 16.44 -0.78
C MET A 59 10.57 16.67 -1.77
N LYS A 60 10.29 16.76 -3.08
CA LYS A 60 11.30 16.83 -4.16
C LYS A 60 12.32 15.69 -4.08
N MET A 61 11.87 14.52 -3.63
CA MET A 61 12.67 13.31 -3.47
C MET A 61 12.55 12.44 -4.72
N GLU A 62 13.69 12.04 -5.28
CA GLU A 62 13.71 11.03 -6.33
C GLU A 62 13.39 9.64 -5.75
N PRO A 63 12.53 8.83 -6.41
CA PRO A 63 12.20 7.51 -5.90
C PRO A 63 13.45 6.62 -5.82
N PRO A 64 13.80 6.07 -4.64
CA PRO A 64 14.96 5.21 -4.52
C PRO A 64 14.77 3.90 -5.30
N GLN A 65 15.86 3.24 -5.69
CA GLN A 65 15.77 1.98 -6.46
C GLN A 65 14.95 0.91 -5.71
N LYS A 66 15.06 0.86 -4.38
CA LYS A 66 14.28 -0.03 -3.52
C LYS A 66 12.77 0.20 -3.68
N TRP A 67 12.32 1.45 -3.78
CA TRP A 67 10.91 1.79 -4.03
C TRP A 67 10.45 1.31 -5.40
N ARG A 68 11.22 1.63 -6.45
CA ARG A 68 10.89 1.20 -7.83
C ARG A 68 10.75 -0.31 -7.95
N ASN A 69 11.64 -1.07 -7.29
CA ASN A 69 11.56 -2.52 -7.24
C ASN A 69 10.29 -2.99 -6.51
N ALA A 70 9.97 -2.41 -5.34
CA ALA A 70 8.77 -2.78 -4.59
C ALA A 70 7.47 -2.54 -5.38
N VAL A 71 7.36 -1.39 -6.07
CA VAL A 71 6.21 -1.08 -6.93
C VAL A 71 6.09 -2.06 -8.07
N ARG A 72 7.19 -2.40 -8.74
CA ARG A 72 7.20 -3.40 -9.82
C ARG A 72 6.72 -4.75 -9.31
N ASP A 73 7.28 -5.22 -8.20
CA ASP A 73 6.97 -6.54 -7.65
C ASP A 73 5.49 -6.63 -7.19
N LEU A 74 4.95 -5.57 -6.59
CA LEU A 74 3.52 -5.51 -6.24
C LEU A 74 2.60 -5.47 -7.46
N ARG A 75 2.97 -4.74 -8.52
CA ARG A 75 2.20 -4.76 -9.78
C ARG A 75 2.19 -6.15 -10.42
N GLN A 76 3.31 -6.87 -10.33
CA GLN A 76 3.41 -8.26 -10.80
C GLN A 76 2.54 -9.20 -9.97
N ASP A 77 2.55 -9.07 -8.65
CA ASP A 77 1.66 -9.83 -7.76
C ASP A 77 0.20 -9.63 -8.15
N LEU A 78 -0.26 -8.38 -8.23
CA LEU A 78 -1.65 -8.03 -8.55
C LEU A 78 -2.09 -8.58 -9.91
N ALA A 79 -1.20 -8.53 -10.91
CA ALA A 79 -1.46 -9.09 -12.23
C ALA A 79 -1.58 -10.62 -12.19
N GLY A 80 -0.71 -11.30 -11.44
CA GLY A 80 -0.74 -12.76 -11.29
C GLY A 80 -1.94 -13.25 -10.47
N MET A 81 -2.32 -12.54 -9.42
CA MET A 81 -3.42 -12.93 -8.52
C MET A 81 -4.78 -13.01 -9.23
N ALA A 82 -4.99 -12.20 -10.27
CA ALA A 82 -6.24 -12.22 -11.04
C ALA A 82 -6.50 -13.57 -11.72
N SER A 83 -5.46 -14.36 -12.00
CA SER A 83 -5.57 -15.68 -12.65
C SER A 83 -5.34 -16.86 -11.69
N MET A 84 -5.02 -16.61 -10.42
CA MET A 84 -4.76 -17.65 -9.42
C MET A 84 -6.04 -18.30 -8.89
N THR A 85 -5.96 -19.60 -8.59
CA THR A 85 -6.99 -20.31 -7.81
C THR A 85 -6.97 -19.86 -6.35
N ALA A 86 -8.03 -20.19 -5.59
CA ALA A 86 -8.10 -19.89 -4.15
C ALA A 86 -6.88 -20.44 -3.37
N THR A 87 -6.45 -21.67 -3.66
CA THR A 87 -5.27 -22.28 -3.04
C THR A 87 -3.98 -21.56 -3.42
N GLN A 88 -3.81 -21.19 -4.69
CA GLN A 88 -2.64 -20.44 -5.15
C GLN A 88 -2.59 -19.04 -4.52
N LEU A 89 -3.73 -18.35 -4.40
CA LEU A 89 -3.82 -17.09 -3.69
C LEU A 89 -3.43 -17.24 -2.23
N GLN A 90 -3.95 -18.25 -1.53
CA GLN A 90 -3.62 -18.50 -0.14
C GLN A 90 -2.10 -18.70 0.07
N GLN A 91 -1.44 -19.39 -0.87
CA GLN A 91 0.02 -19.60 -0.84
C GLN A 91 0.81 -18.33 -1.18
N ALA A 92 0.30 -17.47 -2.08
CA ALA A 92 0.97 -16.23 -2.49
C ALA A 92 0.77 -15.07 -1.49
N MET A 93 -0.33 -15.07 -0.74
CA MET A 93 -0.72 -13.98 0.17
C MET A 93 0.34 -13.60 1.21
N PRO A 94 1.05 -14.53 1.88
CA PRO A 94 2.07 -14.15 2.85
C PRO A 94 3.21 -13.31 2.25
N ALA A 95 3.69 -13.70 1.07
CA ALA A 95 4.75 -12.98 0.38
C ALA A 95 4.28 -11.60 -0.09
N HIS A 96 3.06 -11.54 -0.64
CA HIS A 96 2.44 -10.29 -1.06
C HIS A 96 2.22 -9.31 0.09
N ARG A 97 1.66 -9.79 1.22
CA ARG A 97 1.47 -9.01 2.44
C ARG A 97 2.79 -8.40 2.92
N LYS A 98 3.87 -9.18 2.96
CA LYS A 98 5.20 -8.69 3.36
C LYS A 98 5.70 -7.55 2.47
N ARG A 99 5.39 -7.57 1.17
CA ARG A 99 5.73 -6.47 0.24
C ARG A 99 4.93 -5.21 0.53
N ILE A 100 3.62 -5.33 0.82
CA ILE A 100 2.79 -4.19 1.23
C ILE A 100 3.30 -3.59 2.55
N GLU A 101 3.58 -4.43 3.55
CA GLU A 101 4.15 -4.00 4.84
C GLU A 101 5.52 -3.30 4.67
N GLY A 102 6.36 -3.83 3.78
CA GLY A 102 7.62 -3.17 3.40
C GLY A 102 7.42 -1.79 2.77
N MET A 103 6.37 -1.62 1.96
CA MET A 103 6.00 -0.32 1.41
C MET A 103 5.48 0.66 2.47
N LEU A 104 4.67 0.19 3.43
CA LEU A 104 4.24 0.99 4.58
C LEU A 104 5.43 1.44 5.45
N ALA A 105 6.41 0.57 5.66
CA ALA A 105 7.63 0.93 6.38
C ALA A 105 8.42 2.04 5.66
N MET A 106 8.64 1.89 4.34
CA MET A 106 9.30 2.93 3.54
C MET A 106 8.56 4.26 3.58
N ARG A 107 7.23 4.23 3.54
CA ARG A 107 6.36 5.41 3.70
C ARG A 107 6.58 6.11 5.04
N HIS A 108 6.57 5.33 6.12
CA HIS A 108 6.75 5.85 7.46
C HIS A 108 8.14 6.46 7.65
N ASP A 109 9.18 5.87 7.05
CA ASP A 109 10.53 6.45 7.07
C ASP A 109 10.57 7.78 6.31
N MET A 110 9.88 7.88 5.17
CA MET A 110 9.75 9.10 4.38
C MET A 110 9.07 10.24 5.15
N MET A 111 8.03 9.97 5.97
CA MET A 111 7.35 10.99 6.78
C MET A 111 8.17 11.51 7.96
N LYS A 112 9.24 10.79 8.35
CA LYS A 112 10.11 11.17 9.46
C LYS A 112 11.30 12.03 9.04
N MET A 113 11.55 12.18 7.74
CA MET A 113 12.59 13.03 7.18
C MET A 113 12.11 14.47 7.07
#